data_AF-A0A4V3T3V8-F1
#
_entry.id   AF-A0A4V3T3V8-F1
#
_cell.length_a   1.000
_cell.length_b   1.000
_cell.length_c   1.000
_cell.angle_alpha   90.00
_cell.angle_beta   90.00
_cell.angle_gamma   90.00
#
_symmetry.space_group_name_H-M   'P 1'
#
loop_
_entity.id
_entity.type
_entity.pdbx_description
1 polymer ?
#
loop_
_entity_poly.entity_id
_entity_poly.type
_entity_poly.pdbx_seq_one_letter_code
_entity_poly.pdbx_strand_id
1 'polypeptide(L)'
;MLQAALRVLAAVSVVSAVAVSPAVATPGSPATSAAPGSSVADLNSPCGPVTEYRAADWWRTTTNPLIAQAVAATALDENWQWRDDTNTLWRGDTRENVDELFRTGFTPRGDELIPLADYIVKGGGQSSAHLSTSCEKWVAQKFATYGSAKTGWVYEIEAPGGIDVNATAHLNHYESPYLWNKEIDFPGGVEGRYIKGACKFHLVSTDPDTKVNTYENLGCKDNDRFAPLVPEPAAAVR
;
A
#
# COMPACT_ATOMS: atom_id res chain seq x y z
N MET A 1 -64.08 -0.14 -11.84
CA MET A 1 -64.51 0.22 -10.48
C MET A 1 -63.57 1.32 -10.00
N LEU A 2 -64.10 2.54 -9.84
CA LEU A 2 -63.39 3.71 -9.34
C LEU A 2 -63.16 3.56 -7.83
N GLN A 3 -61.96 3.86 -7.34
CA GLN A 3 -61.82 4.41 -5.99
C GLN A 3 -61.07 5.72 -6.03
N ALA A 4 -61.63 6.65 -5.26
CA ALA A 4 -61.44 8.08 -5.29
C ALA A 4 -60.31 8.54 -4.36
N ALA A 5 -59.89 9.78 -4.62
CA ALA A 5 -58.91 10.59 -3.91
C ALA A 5 -59.21 10.79 -2.42
N LEU A 6 -58.17 11.16 -1.66
CA LEU A 6 -58.26 12.29 -0.73
C LEU A 6 -56.88 12.91 -0.45
N ARG A 7 -56.75 14.20 -0.78
CA ARG A 7 -55.74 15.12 -0.23
C ARG A 7 -56.40 15.88 0.92
N VAL A 8 -55.69 16.08 2.03
CA VAL A 8 -56.00 17.12 3.02
C VAL A 8 -54.70 17.84 3.40
N LEU A 9 -54.77 19.17 3.35
CA LEU A 9 -53.79 20.17 3.76
C LEU A 9 -54.10 20.65 5.19
N ALA A 10 -53.08 20.97 5.99
CA ALA A 10 -53.03 22.04 7.02
C ALA A 10 -51.72 21.87 7.85
N ALA A 11 -51.11 22.85 8.53
CA ALA A 11 -50.85 24.28 8.37
C ALA A 11 -49.87 24.67 9.52
N VAL A 12 -48.81 25.44 9.20
CA VAL A 12 -48.06 26.50 9.96
C VAL A 12 -48.24 26.54 11.52
N SER A 13 -47.23 26.61 12.41
CA SER A 13 -46.31 27.76 12.66
C SER A 13 -45.30 27.54 13.82
N VAL A 14 -44.02 27.94 13.59
CA VAL A 14 -43.05 28.78 14.38
C VAL A 14 -42.93 28.66 15.92
N VAL A 15 -41.69 28.45 16.45
CA VAL A 15 -40.90 29.37 17.35
C VAL A 15 -39.47 28.81 17.56
N SER A 16 -38.50 29.72 17.51
CA SER A 16 -37.05 29.58 17.64
C SER A 16 -36.53 29.15 19.03
N ALA A 17 -35.40 28.44 19.05
CA ALA A 17 -34.46 28.47 20.17
C ALA A 17 -33.02 28.45 19.63
N VAL A 18 -32.30 29.52 19.93
CA VAL A 18 -30.85 29.65 19.69
C VAL A 18 -30.14 28.93 20.82
N ALA A 19 -29.26 27.98 20.49
CA ALA A 19 -28.22 27.49 21.39
C ALA A 19 -26.90 27.46 20.62
N VAL A 20 -25.89 28.11 21.19
CA VAL A 20 -24.54 28.26 20.66
C VAL A 20 -23.62 27.31 21.42
N SER A 21 -22.69 26.67 20.68
CA SER A 21 -21.43 25.99 21.09
C SER A 21 -21.45 24.45 21.10
N PRO A 22 -20.30 23.78 20.88
CA PRO A 22 -19.26 24.01 19.87
C PRO A 22 -18.92 22.74 19.04
N ALA A 23 -18.28 22.97 17.88
CA ALA A 23 -17.43 22.05 17.10
C ALA A 23 -17.85 20.56 16.99
N VAL A 24 -18.75 20.27 16.06
CA VAL A 24 -18.88 18.93 15.47
C VAL A 24 -17.79 18.77 14.42
N ALA A 25 -16.91 17.79 14.62
CA ALA A 25 -15.92 17.37 13.62
C ALA A 25 -16.62 17.05 12.29
N THR A 26 -16.22 17.76 11.25
CA THR A 26 -16.61 17.49 9.87
C THR A 26 -16.22 16.06 9.47
N PRO A 27 -17.08 15.29 8.77
CA PRO A 27 -16.65 14.09 8.08
C PRO A 27 -15.59 14.48 7.05
N GLY A 28 -14.47 13.77 7.06
CA GLY A 28 -13.35 13.99 6.14
C GLY A 28 -13.83 14.00 4.68
N SER A 29 -13.33 14.98 3.92
CA SER A 29 -13.52 15.03 2.47
C SER A 29 -13.09 13.70 1.83
N PRO A 30 -13.79 13.22 0.78
CA PRO A 30 -13.33 12.07 0.02
C PRO A 30 -11.94 12.39 -0.55
N ALA A 31 -10.94 11.61 -0.16
CA ALA A 31 -9.59 11.74 -0.68
C ALA A 31 -9.59 11.23 -2.13
N THR A 32 -9.67 12.15 -3.09
CA THR A 32 -9.47 11.83 -4.50
C THR A 32 -8.02 11.39 -4.68
N SER A 33 -7.81 10.11 -4.97
CA SER A 33 -6.48 9.57 -5.25
C SER A 33 -6.43 9.23 -6.73
N ALA A 34 -6.20 10.25 -7.55
CA ALA A 34 -5.72 10.09 -8.91
C ALA A 34 -4.26 10.55 -8.92
N ALA A 35 -3.39 9.88 -9.68
CA ALA A 35 -2.20 10.54 -10.20
C ALA A 35 -2.68 11.51 -11.30
N PRO A 36 -2.68 12.84 -11.10
CA PRO A 36 -3.03 13.75 -12.17
C PRO A 36 -1.75 14.02 -12.98
N GLY A 37 -1.62 13.42 -14.16
CA GLY A 37 -0.67 13.88 -15.19
C GLY A 37 0.68 13.17 -15.29
N SER A 38 0.92 12.08 -14.57
CA SER A 38 2.12 11.26 -14.80
C SER A 38 2.07 10.60 -16.17
N SER A 39 3.07 10.85 -17.01
CA SER A 39 3.23 10.14 -18.28
C SER A 39 3.40 8.64 -18.04
N VAL A 40 3.10 7.77 -19.02
CA VAL A 40 3.33 6.31 -18.88
C VAL A 40 4.79 5.99 -18.53
N ALA A 41 5.74 6.79 -19.03
CA ALA A 41 7.15 6.69 -18.67
C ALA A 41 7.41 7.01 -17.19
N ASP A 42 6.65 7.94 -16.62
CA ASP A 42 6.71 8.29 -15.20
C ASP A 42 6.09 7.19 -14.31
N LEU A 43 5.06 6.48 -14.80
CA LEU A 43 4.48 5.35 -14.07
C LEU A 43 5.39 4.11 -14.04
N ASN A 44 6.27 3.94 -15.04
CA ASN A 44 7.18 2.80 -15.11
C ASN A 44 8.59 3.11 -14.58
N SER A 45 8.88 4.35 -14.18
CA SER A 45 10.19 4.68 -13.60
C SER A 45 10.40 3.98 -12.23
N PRO A 46 11.65 3.81 -11.77
CA PRO A 46 11.93 3.42 -10.39
C PRO A 46 11.29 4.36 -9.36
N CYS A 47 11.09 3.86 -8.15
CA CYS A 47 10.53 4.63 -7.02
C CYS A 47 11.55 5.57 -6.38
N GLY A 48 12.85 5.30 -6.52
CA GLY A 48 13.90 6.06 -5.84
C GLY A 48 15.32 5.59 -6.19
N PRO A 49 16.33 6.06 -5.44
CA PRO A 49 17.70 5.59 -5.58
C PRO A 49 17.82 4.10 -5.19
N VAL A 50 18.65 3.38 -5.96
CA VAL A 50 18.92 1.96 -5.76
C VAL A 50 20.42 1.70 -5.66
N THR A 51 20.75 0.56 -5.06
CA THR A 51 22.08 0.02 -4.84
C THR A 51 22.05 -1.50 -5.07
N GLU A 52 23.20 -2.16 -5.10
CA GLU A 52 23.26 -3.61 -5.00
C GLU A 52 22.69 -4.12 -3.66
N TYR A 53 22.20 -5.36 -3.65
CA TYR A 53 21.64 -6.02 -2.47
C TYR A 53 22.51 -5.91 -1.21
N ARG A 54 21.88 -5.53 -0.10
CA ARG A 54 22.52 -5.43 1.22
C ARG A 54 21.86 -6.40 2.20
N ALA A 55 22.57 -7.48 2.53
CA ALA A 55 22.07 -8.49 3.46
C ALA A 55 21.68 -7.90 4.82
N ALA A 56 22.40 -6.89 5.31
CA ALA A 56 22.10 -6.26 6.60
C ALA A 56 20.72 -5.59 6.61
N ASP A 57 20.27 -5.01 5.50
CA ASP A 57 18.96 -4.36 5.42
C ASP A 57 17.85 -5.40 5.34
N TRP A 58 18.06 -6.46 4.56
CA TRP A 58 17.16 -7.60 4.53
C TRP A 58 16.96 -8.27 5.89
N TRP A 59 18.06 -8.54 6.62
CA TRP A 59 18.02 -9.13 7.96
C TRP A 59 17.28 -8.26 8.97
N ARG A 60 17.25 -6.94 8.76
CA ARG A 60 16.53 -6.01 9.62
C ARG A 60 15.03 -5.97 9.36
N THR A 61 14.56 -6.39 8.18
CA THR A 61 13.15 -6.26 7.78
C THR A 61 12.40 -7.57 7.71
N THR A 62 13.09 -8.68 7.42
CA THR A 62 12.44 -9.95 7.12
C THR A 62 11.70 -10.52 8.33
N THR A 63 10.55 -11.15 8.07
CA THR A 63 9.88 -12.02 9.05
C THR A 63 10.27 -13.49 8.90
N ASN A 64 11.05 -13.82 7.86
CA ASN A 64 11.43 -15.17 7.52
C ASN A 64 12.96 -15.29 7.34
N PRO A 65 13.70 -15.53 8.43
CA PRO A 65 15.16 -15.65 8.35
C PRO A 65 15.63 -16.95 7.68
N LEU A 66 14.75 -17.94 7.50
CA LEU A 66 15.13 -19.27 6.99
C LEU A 66 15.54 -19.24 5.51
N ILE A 67 15.07 -18.24 4.75
CA ILE A 67 15.35 -18.09 3.32
C ILE A 67 16.59 -17.24 3.02
N ALA A 68 17.37 -16.83 4.03
CA ALA A 68 18.48 -15.88 3.88
C ALA A 68 19.49 -16.27 2.79
N GLN A 69 19.86 -17.55 2.73
CA GLN A 69 20.81 -18.04 1.73
C GLN A 69 20.23 -17.97 0.32
N ALA A 70 18.94 -18.31 0.16
CA ALA A 70 18.25 -18.25 -1.12
C ALA A 70 18.13 -16.79 -1.59
N VAL A 71 17.73 -15.88 -0.70
CA VAL A 71 17.65 -14.44 -0.99
C VAL A 71 19.01 -13.91 -1.47
N ALA A 72 20.10 -14.19 -0.75
CA ALA A 72 21.42 -13.70 -1.12
C ALA A 72 21.90 -14.26 -2.47
N ALA A 73 21.63 -15.54 -2.76
CA ALA A 73 22.00 -16.16 -4.03
C ALA A 73 21.19 -15.58 -5.19
N THR A 74 19.87 -15.49 -5.05
CA THR A 74 18.99 -14.95 -6.10
C THR A 74 19.23 -13.46 -6.34
N ALA A 75 19.51 -12.68 -5.29
CA ALA A 75 19.82 -11.26 -5.44
C ALA A 75 21.03 -10.99 -6.34
N LEU A 76 22.05 -11.87 -6.26
CA LEU A 76 23.23 -11.80 -7.10
C LEU A 76 22.94 -12.31 -8.53
N ASP A 77 22.20 -13.40 -8.66
CA ASP A 77 21.87 -14.00 -9.97
C ASP A 77 20.96 -13.09 -10.81
N GLU A 78 19.98 -12.46 -10.17
CA GLU A 78 19.00 -11.59 -10.81
C GLU A 78 19.35 -10.09 -10.72
N ASN A 79 20.57 -9.73 -10.30
CA ASN A 79 21.03 -8.34 -10.21
C ASN A 79 20.01 -7.39 -9.53
N TRP A 80 19.42 -7.83 -8.42
CA TRP A 80 18.34 -7.08 -7.77
C TRP A 80 18.79 -5.65 -7.42
N GLN A 81 17.99 -4.68 -7.86
CA GLN A 81 18.17 -3.28 -7.54
C GLN A 81 17.47 -2.99 -6.21
N TRP A 82 18.27 -2.86 -5.16
CA TRP A 82 17.81 -2.72 -3.78
C TRP A 82 17.64 -1.25 -3.44
N ARG A 83 16.51 -0.87 -2.85
CA ARG A 83 16.23 0.52 -2.48
C ARG A 83 17.18 1.02 -1.40
N ASP A 84 17.70 2.25 -1.55
CA ASP A 84 18.64 2.88 -0.58
C ASP A 84 17.99 4.03 0.23
N ASP A 85 16.66 4.09 0.25
CA ASP A 85 15.90 5.04 1.05
C ASP A 85 14.93 4.34 2.01
N THR A 86 14.28 5.14 2.85
CA THR A 86 13.22 4.70 3.78
C THR A 86 11.91 5.45 3.51
N ASN A 87 11.72 5.93 2.27
CA ASN A 87 10.50 6.63 1.90
C ASN A 87 9.27 5.76 2.16
N THR A 88 8.15 6.41 2.46
CA THR A 88 6.90 5.73 2.77
C THR A 88 6.46 4.83 1.61
N LEU A 89 6.18 3.56 1.96
CA LEU A 89 5.58 2.57 1.08
C LEU A 89 4.16 2.27 1.55
N TRP A 90 3.38 1.71 0.64
CA TRP A 90 1.98 1.41 0.84
C TRP A 90 1.67 -0.03 0.48
N ARG A 91 0.88 -0.71 1.31
CA ARG A 91 0.38 -2.04 1.01
C ARG A 91 -1.13 -2.09 1.14
N GLY A 92 -1.81 -2.54 0.10
CA GLY A 92 -3.23 -2.90 0.17
C GLY A 92 -3.40 -4.34 0.65
N ASP A 93 -4.25 -4.57 1.65
CA ASP A 93 -4.53 -5.91 2.16
C ASP A 93 -5.99 -6.03 2.60
N THR A 94 -6.60 -7.19 2.38
CA THR A 94 -8.01 -7.44 2.74
C THR A 94 -8.17 -8.11 4.10
N ARG A 95 -7.07 -8.49 4.75
CA ARG A 95 -7.11 -9.07 6.10
C ARG A 95 -7.60 -8.04 7.12
N GLU A 96 -8.47 -8.50 8.01
CA GLU A 96 -9.08 -7.67 9.06
C GLU A 96 -8.30 -7.70 10.39
N ASN A 97 -7.24 -8.52 10.49
CA ASN A 97 -6.42 -8.69 11.70
C ASN A 97 -5.30 -7.63 11.82
N VAL A 98 -5.64 -6.35 11.64
CA VAL A 98 -4.68 -5.22 11.65
C VAL A 98 -3.76 -5.23 12.88
N ASP A 99 -4.33 -5.42 14.08
CA ASP A 99 -3.57 -5.36 15.34
C ASP A 99 -2.58 -6.54 15.46
N GLU A 100 -2.90 -7.68 14.85
CA GLU A 100 -1.98 -8.80 14.75
C GLU A 100 -0.84 -8.49 13.77
N LEU A 101 -1.16 -7.93 12.60
CA LEU A 101 -0.17 -7.53 11.59
C LEU A 101 0.78 -6.45 12.12
N PHE A 102 0.31 -5.52 12.95
CA PHE A 102 1.18 -4.57 13.66
C PHE A 102 2.18 -5.27 14.60
N ARG A 103 1.80 -6.42 15.17
CA ARG A 103 2.68 -7.21 16.06
C ARG A 103 3.65 -8.10 15.29
N THR A 104 3.15 -8.84 14.31
CA THR A 104 3.91 -9.90 13.63
C THR A 104 4.57 -9.45 12.34
N GLY A 105 4.07 -8.36 11.76
CA GLY A 105 4.41 -7.94 10.42
C GLY A 105 3.67 -8.72 9.34
N PHE A 106 4.12 -8.49 8.12
CA PHE A 106 3.65 -9.13 6.92
C PHE A 106 4.56 -10.28 6.54
N THR A 107 4.25 -11.48 7.05
CA THR A 107 4.89 -12.71 6.60
C THR A 107 4.27 -13.19 5.28
N PRO A 108 5.07 -13.46 4.23
CA PRO A 108 4.61 -14.12 3.02
C PRO A 108 4.02 -15.50 3.34
N ARG A 109 3.19 -16.02 2.45
CA ARG A 109 2.52 -17.32 2.67
C ARG A 109 3.39 -18.52 2.36
N GLY A 110 4.50 -18.34 1.65
CA GLY A 110 5.43 -19.41 1.29
C GLY A 110 6.88 -18.95 1.42
N ASP A 111 7.78 -19.91 1.24
CA ASP A 111 9.24 -19.72 1.35
C ASP A 111 9.93 -19.75 -0.02
N GLU A 112 9.19 -20.08 -1.08
CA GLU A 112 9.72 -20.17 -2.44
C GLU A 112 9.93 -18.77 -3.04
N LEU A 113 11.17 -18.47 -3.41
CA LEU A 113 11.52 -17.33 -4.24
C LEU A 113 11.22 -17.67 -5.69
N ILE A 114 10.12 -17.12 -6.19
CA ILE A 114 9.78 -17.24 -7.61
C ILE A 114 10.67 -16.24 -8.35
N PRO A 115 11.31 -16.61 -9.47
CA PRO A 115 12.14 -15.67 -10.22
C PRO A 115 11.40 -14.36 -10.50
N LEU A 116 12.05 -13.22 -10.29
CA LEU A 116 11.33 -11.93 -10.29
C LEU A 116 10.62 -11.70 -11.62
N ALA A 117 11.26 -12.05 -12.74
CA ALA A 117 10.67 -11.97 -14.09
C ALA A 117 9.34 -12.76 -14.24
N ASP A 118 9.20 -13.89 -13.55
CA ASP A 118 7.97 -14.67 -13.54
C ASP A 118 6.92 -14.09 -12.59
N TYR A 119 7.38 -13.65 -11.42
CA TYR A 119 6.53 -13.10 -10.36
C TYR A 119 5.77 -11.86 -10.85
N ILE A 120 6.48 -10.94 -11.50
CA ILE A 120 5.96 -9.63 -11.91
C ILE A 120 5.06 -9.69 -13.15
N VAL A 121 4.98 -10.82 -13.85
CA VAL A 121 4.13 -10.99 -15.05
C VAL A 121 2.82 -11.70 -14.70
N LYS A 122 2.79 -12.50 -13.64
CA LYS A 122 1.60 -13.30 -13.26
C LYS A 122 0.71 -12.61 -12.23
N GLY A 123 1.04 -11.39 -11.81
CA GLY A 123 0.26 -10.62 -10.84
C GLY A 123 0.45 -11.06 -9.39
N GLY A 124 1.67 -11.51 -9.03
CA GLY A 124 2.05 -11.87 -7.67
C GLY A 124 1.58 -13.27 -7.26
N GLY A 125 2.54 -14.20 -7.13
CA GLY A 125 2.27 -15.57 -6.66
C GLY A 125 1.75 -15.59 -5.22
N GLN A 126 0.53 -16.12 -5.01
CA GLN A 126 -0.16 -16.11 -3.72
C GLN A 126 0.51 -16.93 -2.61
N SER A 127 1.47 -17.80 -2.95
CA SER A 127 2.19 -18.69 -2.01
C SER A 127 3.70 -18.61 -2.23
N SER A 128 4.22 -17.40 -2.44
CA SER A 128 5.65 -17.15 -2.61
C SER A 128 6.25 -16.45 -1.38
N ALA A 129 7.58 -16.33 -1.37
CA ALA A 129 8.34 -15.54 -0.42
C ALA A 129 8.28 -14.03 -0.68
N HIS A 130 7.63 -13.59 -1.77
CA HIS A 130 7.53 -12.18 -2.13
C HIS A 130 6.41 -11.48 -1.37
N LEU A 131 6.68 -10.25 -0.95
CA LEU A 131 5.70 -9.35 -0.34
C LEU A 131 5.70 -8.03 -1.09
N SER A 132 4.69 -7.87 -1.95
CA SER A 132 4.49 -6.61 -2.66
C SER A 132 4.10 -5.45 -1.74
N THR A 133 4.75 -4.33 -1.98
CA THR A 133 4.34 -2.99 -1.55
C THR A 133 4.44 -2.04 -2.74
N SER A 134 3.97 -0.81 -2.61
CA SER A 134 4.08 0.20 -3.67
C SER A 134 4.55 1.53 -3.11
N CYS A 135 5.35 2.30 -3.85
CA CYS A 135 5.61 3.69 -3.48
C CYS A 135 4.41 4.62 -3.75
N GLU A 136 3.37 4.12 -4.41
CA GLU A 136 2.16 4.87 -4.76
C GLU A 136 0.96 4.45 -3.91
N LYS A 137 0.45 5.37 -3.08
CA LYS A 137 -0.70 5.10 -2.20
C LYS A 137 -1.95 4.65 -2.96
N TRP A 138 -2.21 5.25 -4.11
CA TRP A 138 -3.40 4.96 -4.92
C TRP A 138 -3.36 3.53 -5.49
N VAL A 139 -2.17 2.99 -5.76
CA VAL A 139 -2.00 1.59 -6.17
C VAL A 139 -2.41 0.67 -5.03
N ALA A 140 -1.94 0.93 -3.80
CA ALA A 140 -2.34 0.16 -2.62
C ALA A 140 -3.85 0.25 -2.34
N GLN A 141 -4.47 1.41 -2.50
CA GLN A 141 -5.93 1.56 -2.39
C GLN A 141 -6.67 0.71 -3.42
N LYS A 142 -6.22 0.72 -4.68
CA LYS A 142 -6.78 -0.11 -5.76
C LYS A 142 -6.74 -1.60 -5.40
N PHE A 143 -5.62 -2.09 -4.87
CA PHE A 143 -5.47 -3.49 -4.46
C PHE A 143 -6.28 -3.84 -3.21
N ALA A 144 -6.34 -2.96 -2.22
CA ALA A 144 -7.14 -3.15 -1.01
C ALA A 144 -8.64 -3.32 -1.32
N THR A 145 -9.14 -2.66 -2.38
CA THR A 145 -10.57 -2.64 -2.71
C THR A 145 -10.94 -3.43 -3.97
N TYR A 146 -10.06 -4.29 -4.50
CA TYR A 146 -10.31 -5.01 -5.76
C TYR A 146 -11.39 -6.11 -5.64
N GLY A 147 -11.61 -6.65 -4.43
CA GLY A 147 -12.57 -7.73 -4.18
C GLY A 147 -14.05 -7.29 -4.23
N SER A 148 -14.97 -8.26 -4.15
CA SER A 148 -16.41 -8.02 -4.15
C SER A 148 -16.89 -7.11 -3.03
N ALA A 149 -16.23 -7.18 -1.87
CA ALA A 149 -16.49 -6.30 -0.72
C ALA A 149 -16.10 -4.84 -0.98
N LYS A 150 -15.28 -4.56 -2.00
CA LYS A 150 -14.77 -3.23 -2.35
C LYS A 150 -14.14 -2.47 -1.17
N THR A 151 -13.66 -3.21 -0.18
CA THR A 151 -13.23 -2.68 1.10
C THR A 151 -11.96 -3.41 1.54
N GLY A 152 -11.00 -2.68 2.08
CA GLY A 152 -9.76 -3.24 2.61
C GLY A 152 -8.92 -2.19 3.34
N TRP A 153 -7.76 -2.61 3.80
CA TRP A 153 -6.83 -1.80 4.57
C TRP A 153 -5.64 -1.37 3.71
N VAL A 154 -5.23 -0.12 3.86
CA VAL A 154 -4.02 0.43 3.26
C VAL A 154 -3.06 0.76 4.38
N TYR A 155 -1.95 0.03 4.41
CA TYR A 155 -0.90 0.13 5.41
C TYR A 155 0.17 1.10 4.96
N GLU A 156 0.62 1.95 5.88
CA GLU A 156 1.77 2.84 5.71
C GLU A 156 3.01 2.16 6.29
N ILE A 157 4.06 1.99 5.49
CA ILE A 157 5.25 1.21 5.82
C ILE A 157 6.50 2.07 5.61
N GLU A 158 7.37 2.13 6.62
CA GLU A 158 8.67 2.80 6.56
C GLU A 158 9.76 1.78 6.91
N ALA A 159 10.25 1.04 5.91
CA ALA A 159 11.24 -0.04 6.06
C ALA A 159 12.47 0.23 5.17
N PRO A 160 13.71 -0.11 5.59
CA PRO A 160 14.87 -0.04 4.71
C PRO A 160 14.79 -1.10 3.60
N GLY A 161 15.43 -0.83 2.46
CA GLY A 161 15.57 -1.84 1.42
C GLY A 161 14.28 -2.18 0.68
N GLY A 162 14.23 -3.44 0.22
CA GLY A 162 13.26 -3.93 -0.75
C GLY A 162 13.79 -3.83 -2.18
N ILE A 163 13.37 -4.75 -3.03
CA ILE A 163 13.70 -4.76 -4.46
C ILE A 163 12.83 -3.73 -5.15
N ASP A 164 13.43 -2.72 -5.78
CA ASP A 164 12.72 -1.88 -6.73
C ASP A 164 12.50 -2.69 -8.01
N VAL A 165 11.24 -3.12 -8.22
CA VAL A 165 10.86 -3.98 -9.32
C VAL A 165 11.12 -3.30 -10.66
N ASN A 166 10.85 -2.00 -10.76
CA ASN A 166 11.00 -1.27 -12.01
C ASN A 166 12.48 -1.07 -12.35
N ALA A 167 13.31 -0.73 -11.37
CA ALA A 167 14.76 -0.62 -11.56
C ALA A 167 15.37 -1.97 -11.98
N THR A 168 14.99 -3.05 -11.29
CA THR A 168 15.49 -4.40 -11.60
C THR A 168 15.02 -4.86 -12.98
N ALA A 169 13.75 -4.63 -13.32
CA ALA A 169 13.19 -4.97 -14.63
C ALA A 169 13.89 -4.19 -15.76
N HIS A 170 14.17 -2.91 -15.57
CA HIS A 170 14.90 -2.12 -16.57
C HIS A 170 16.34 -2.59 -16.77
N LEU A 171 17.06 -2.89 -15.68
CA LEU A 171 18.44 -3.37 -15.76
C LEU A 171 18.53 -4.70 -16.50
N ASN A 172 17.59 -5.62 -16.23
CA ASN A 172 17.61 -6.97 -16.78
C ASN A 172 16.75 -7.16 -18.03
N HIS A 173 16.14 -6.09 -18.54
CA HIS A 173 15.20 -6.12 -19.67
C HIS A 173 14.00 -7.07 -19.47
N TYR A 174 13.47 -7.14 -18.24
CA TYR A 174 12.23 -7.87 -17.98
C TYR A 174 11.03 -7.09 -18.51
N GLU A 175 10.12 -7.79 -19.19
CA GLU A 175 8.86 -7.22 -19.67
C GLU A 175 7.74 -7.56 -18.69
N SER A 176 6.99 -6.55 -18.23
CA SER A 176 5.78 -6.76 -17.44
C SER A 176 4.71 -5.70 -17.73
N PRO A 177 3.43 -6.10 -17.86
CA PRO A 177 2.33 -5.14 -17.99
C PRO A 177 1.97 -4.46 -16.66
N TYR A 178 2.68 -4.79 -15.56
CA TYR A 178 2.36 -4.36 -14.20
C TYR A 178 3.41 -3.42 -13.58
N LEU A 179 4.41 -2.95 -14.33
CA LEU A 179 5.42 -2.00 -13.81
C LEU A 179 4.81 -0.68 -13.30
N TRP A 180 3.62 -0.31 -13.77
CA TRP A 180 2.86 0.82 -13.24
C TRP A 180 2.44 0.66 -11.77
N ASN A 181 2.54 -0.56 -11.20
CA ASN A 181 2.31 -0.80 -9.78
C ASN A 181 3.37 -0.13 -8.91
N LYS A 182 4.50 0.31 -9.47
CA LYS A 182 5.57 0.97 -8.72
C LYS A 182 5.99 0.14 -7.51
N GLU A 183 6.21 -1.15 -7.78
CA GLU A 183 6.31 -2.16 -6.75
C GLU A 183 7.69 -2.15 -6.09
N ILE A 184 7.69 -2.17 -4.76
CA ILE A 184 8.85 -2.55 -3.96
C ILE A 184 8.54 -3.91 -3.34
N ASP A 185 9.30 -4.92 -3.72
CA ASP A 185 9.13 -6.28 -3.22
C ASP A 185 10.05 -6.57 -2.01
N PHE A 186 9.51 -7.21 -0.99
CA PHE A 186 10.25 -7.65 0.20
C PHE A 186 10.27 -9.17 0.30
N PRO A 187 11.31 -9.84 -0.21
CA PRO A 187 11.52 -11.26 0.02
C PRO A 187 11.56 -11.58 1.52
N GLY A 188 10.71 -12.47 2.01
CA GLY A 188 10.61 -12.82 3.44
C GLY A 188 9.78 -11.85 4.28
N GLY A 189 9.21 -10.81 3.66
CA GLY A 189 8.25 -9.92 4.28
C GLY A 189 8.84 -8.73 5.02
N VAL A 190 7.97 -8.10 5.83
CA VAL A 190 8.28 -6.89 6.59
C VAL A 190 7.80 -7.04 8.02
N GLU A 191 8.69 -6.88 9.00
CA GLU A 191 8.36 -6.89 10.43
C GLU A 191 7.36 -5.79 10.82
N GLY A 192 6.52 -6.09 11.82
CA GLY A 192 5.44 -5.19 12.25
C GLY A 192 5.92 -3.82 12.75
N ARG A 193 7.15 -3.74 13.29
CA ARG A 193 7.77 -2.49 13.75
C ARG A 193 7.95 -1.44 12.65
N TYR A 194 7.96 -1.83 11.38
CA TYR A 194 8.06 -0.90 10.24
C TYR A 194 6.70 -0.46 9.71
N ILE A 195 5.60 -1.02 10.21
CA ILE A 195 4.26 -0.62 9.84
C ILE A 195 3.84 0.51 10.77
N LYS A 196 3.58 1.71 10.24
CA LYS A 196 3.21 2.89 11.01
C LYS A 196 1.76 2.89 11.44
N GLY A 197 0.90 2.45 10.53
CA GLY A 197 -0.53 2.41 10.74
C GLY A 197 -1.25 1.88 9.51
N ALA A 198 -2.57 1.85 9.58
CA ALA A 198 -3.42 1.43 8.48
C ALA A 198 -4.75 2.19 8.49
N CYS A 199 -5.22 2.58 7.31
CA CYS A 199 -6.56 3.15 7.14
C CYS A 199 -7.42 2.19 6.31
N LYS A 200 -8.68 2.02 6.73
CA LYS A 200 -9.65 1.20 6.01
C LYS A 200 -10.35 2.06 4.96
N PHE A 201 -10.41 1.57 3.73
CA PHE A 201 -11.04 2.27 2.62
C PHE A 201 -12.15 1.42 2.01
N HIS A 202 -13.21 2.09 1.56
CA HIS A 202 -14.26 1.54 0.70
C HIS A 202 -14.24 2.25 -0.66
N LEU A 203 -14.26 1.49 -1.76
CA LEU A 203 -14.38 2.05 -3.11
C LEU A 203 -15.84 2.43 -3.37
N VAL A 204 -16.08 3.74 -3.47
CA VAL A 204 -17.42 4.31 -3.69
C VAL A 204 -17.78 4.29 -5.17
N SER A 205 -16.86 4.75 -6.02
CA SER A 205 -17.09 4.84 -7.45
C SER A 205 -15.78 4.81 -8.23
N THR A 206 -15.89 4.42 -9.50
CA THR A 206 -14.83 4.54 -10.50
C THR A 206 -15.39 5.36 -11.64
N ASP A 207 -14.71 6.45 -11.98
CA ASP A 207 -15.07 7.26 -13.13
C ASP A 207 -14.93 6.42 -14.42
N PRO A 208 -15.97 6.32 -15.26
CA PRO A 208 -15.97 5.42 -16.40
C PRO A 208 -14.97 5.83 -17.50
N ASP A 209 -14.60 7.11 -17.58
CA ASP A 209 -13.77 7.64 -18.65
C ASP A 209 -12.29 7.68 -18.23
N THR A 210 -12.03 8.27 -17.07
CA THR A 210 -10.67 8.47 -16.52
C THR A 210 -10.16 7.28 -15.71
N LYS A 211 -11.06 6.36 -15.32
CA LYS A 211 -10.76 5.23 -14.42
C LYS A 211 -10.25 5.65 -13.03
N VAL A 212 -10.48 6.91 -12.66
CA VAL A 212 -10.15 7.44 -11.33
C VAL A 212 -11.11 6.85 -10.30
N ASN A 213 -10.56 6.34 -9.21
CA ASN A 213 -11.34 5.79 -8.10
C ASN A 213 -11.59 6.85 -7.02
N THR A 214 -12.82 6.85 -6.49
CA THR A 214 -13.18 7.61 -5.30
C THR A 214 -13.33 6.67 -4.12
N TYR A 215 -12.66 6.99 -3.02
CA TYR A 215 -12.64 6.18 -1.82
C TYR A 215 -13.26 6.92 -0.63
N GLU A 216 -13.99 6.17 0.19
CA GLU A 216 -14.39 6.58 1.53
C GLU A 216 -13.38 6.01 2.53
N ASN A 217 -12.85 6.86 3.42
CA ASN A 217 -12.01 6.42 4.54
C ASN A 217 -12.92 6.05 5.73
N LEU A 218 -12.92 4.78 6.11
CA LEU A 218 -13.75 4.21 7.17
C LEU A 218 -13.08 4.26 8.55
N GLY A 219 -11.89 4.86 8.65
CA GLY A 219 -11.14 5.02 9.90
C GLY A 219 -9.74 4.41 9.82
N CYS A 220 -8.86 4.89 10.70
CA CYS A 220 -7.47 4.49 10.78
C CYS A 220 -7.11 3.91 12.14
N LYS A 221 -6.06 3.09 12.15
CA LYS A 221 -5.40 2.55 13.34
C LYS A 221 -3.92 2.86 13.26
N ASP A 222 -3.37 3.33 14.37
CA ASP A 222 -1.93 3.57 14.51
C ASP A 222 -1.27 2.38 15.19
N ASN A 223 -0.04 2.08 14.80
CA ASN A 223 0.77 1.04 15.44
C ASN A 223 1.58 1.65 16.59
N ASP A 224 1.27 1.27 17.82
CA ASP A 224 1.99 1.70 19.02
C ASP A 224 3.43 1.16 19.11
N ARG A 225 3.75 0.14 18.30
CA ARG A 225 5.09 -0.45 18.18
C ARG A 225 5.86 0.04 16.96
N PHE A 226 5.36 1.06 16.27
CA PHE A 226 6.09 1.65 15.16
C PHE A 226 7.44 2.20 15.62
N ALA A 227 8.50 1.62 15.08
CA ALA A 227 9.88 1.91 15.43
C ALA A 227 10.75 1.70 14.17
N PRO A 228 10.64 2.58 13.17
CA PRO A 228 11.48 2.51 11.99
C PRO A 228 12.94 2.71 12.40
N LEU A 229 13.88 2.28 11.55
CA LEU A 229 15.28 2.59 11.80
C LEU A 229 15.45 4.10 11.74
N VAL A 230 15.92 4.70 12.82
CA VAL A 230 16.42 6.06 12.78
C VAL A 230 17.68 6.00 11.90
N PRO A 231 17.75 6.77 10.79
CA PRO A 231 18.99 6.85 10.03
C PRO A 231 20.10 7.29 10.98
N GLU A 232 21.24 6.57 11.01
CA GLU A 232 22.41 7.12 11.68
C GLU A 232 22.70 8.48 11.04
N PRO A 233 22.96 9.54 11.83
CA PRO A 233 23.36 10.81 11.27
C PRO A 233 24.57 10.56 10.38
N ALA A 234 24.49 10.99 9.11
CA ALA A 234 25.54 10.83 8.13
C ALA A 234 26.89 11.14 8.79
N ALA A 235 27.78 10.15 8.87
CA ALA A 235 29.08 10.31 9.48
C ALA A 235 29.73 11.56 8.87
N ALA A 236 29.91 12.60 9.69
CA ALA A 236 30.55 13.83 9.24
C ALA A 236 31.92 13.44 8.68
N VAL A 237 32.05 13.58 7.36
CA VAL A 237 33.33 13.43 6.67
C VAL A 237 34.30 14.42 7.34
N ARG A 238 35.26 13.87 8.08
CA ARG A 238 36.37 14.61 8.69
C ARG A 238 37.58 14.59 7.77
#